data_AF-F5SY32-F1
#
_entry.id   AF-F5SY32-F1
#
_cell.length_a   1.000
_cell.length_b   1.000
_cell.length_c   1.000
_cell.angle_alpha   90.00
_cell.angle_beta   90.00
_cell.angle_gamma   90.00
#
_symmetry.space_group_name_H-M   'P 1'
#
loop_
_entity.id
_entity.type
_entity.pdbx_description
1 polymer ?
#
loop_
_entity_poly.entity_id
_entity_poly.type
_entity_poly.pdbx_seq_one_letter_code
_entity_poly.pdbx_strand_id
1 'polypeptide(L)'
;MEYVLVKYLHLLGVFVLFSTLVTEHVFVKPEMSNADLKKILAIDLIYGLSVLVVLAAGLSLWFLVGKPSGFYSSNPVFHIKVGLFLLIGLLSIYPTAFFLKNRKSSASVIAVPKAVVMFIRVELLFLVLIPLLAVLMAQGYGLT
;
A
#
# COMPACT_ATOMS: atom_id res chain seq x y z
N MET A 1 -14.00 -6.53 22.23
CA MET A 1 -14.46 -5.80 21.02
C MET A 1 -13.31 -5.11 20.29
N GLU A 2 -12.36 -4.49 20.99
CA GLU A 2 -11.24 -3.74 20.39
C GLU A 2 -10.40 -4.55 19.38
N TYR A 3 -9.99 -5.78 19.73
CA TYR A 3 -9.26 -6.66 18.80
C TYR A 3 -9.99 -6.86 17.46
N VAL A 4 -11.29 -7.13 17.51
CA VAL A 4 -12.12 -7.36 16.31
C VAL A 4 -12.18 -6.11 15.45
N LEU A 5 -12.40 -4.95 16.09
CA LEU A 5 -12.49 -3.66 15.39
C LEU A 5 -11.16 -3.30 14.72
N VAL A 6 -10.04 -3.39 15.44
CA VAL A 6 -8.71 -3.08 14.89
C VAL A 6 -8.37 -4.02 13.73
N LYS A 7 -8.66 -5.32 13.88
CA LYS A 7 -8.44 -6.30 12.80
C LYS A 7 -9.31 -6.02 11.58
N TYR A 8 -10.57 -5.61 11.78
CA TYR A 8 -11.48 -5.23 10.71
C TYR A 8 -11.01 -3.96 9.99
N LEU A 9 -10.59 -2.93 10.73
CA LEU A 9 -10.05 -1.69 10.17
C LEU A 9 -8.75 -1.96 9.39
N HIS A 10 -7.87 -2.82 9.89
CA HIS A 10 -6.68 -3.24 9.16
C HIS A 10 -7.07 -3.89 7.82
N LEU A 11 -8.03 -4.83 7.82
CA LEU A 11 -8.48 -5.51 6.62
C LEU A 11 -9.13 -4.55 5.62
N LEU A 12 -9.98 -3.64 6.10
CA LEU A 12 -10.62 -2.62 5.26
C LEU A 12 -9.57 -1.68 4.65
N GLY A 13 -8.57 -1.27 5.43
CA GLY A 13 -7.45 -0.48 4.94
C GLY A 13 -6.68 -1.19 3.83
N VAL A 14 -6.44 -2.49 3.95
CA VAL A 14 -5.77 -3.29 2.90
C VAL A 14 -6.62 -3.34 1.62
N PHE A 15 -7.94 -3.49 1.72
CA PHE A 15 -8.82 -3.47 0.54
C PHE A 15 -8.84 -2.11 -0.15
N VAL A 16 -8.85 -1.01 0.62
CA VAL A 16 -8.77 0.35 0.07
C VAL A 16 -7.42 0.53 -0.64
N LEU A 17 -6.31 0.15 0.01
CA LEU A 17 -4.95 0.23 -0.56
C LEU A 17 -4.84 -0.54 -1.87
N PHE A 18 -5.34 -1.78 -1.91
CA PHE A 18 -5.37 -2.59 -3.13
C PHE A 18 -6.20 -1.93 -4.23
N SER A 19 -7.38 -1.43 -3.87
CA SER A 19 -8.31 -0.80 -4.81
C SER A 19 -7.71 0.48 -5.41
N THR A 20 -7.04 1.30 -4.61
CA THR A 20 -6.40 2.53 -5.09
C THR A 20 -5.23 2.25 -6.01
N LEU A 21 -4.35 1.29 -5.70
CA LEU A 21 -3.24 0.92 -6.59
C LEU A 21 -3.72 0.34 -7.93
N VAL A 22 -4.75 -0.50 -7.91
CA VAL A 22 -5.37 -0.99 -9.16
C VAL A 22 -5.97 0.17 -9.95
N THR A 23 -6.63 1.11 -9.27
CA THR A 23 -7.20 2.30 -9.92
C THR A 23 -6.11 3.17 -10.53
N GLU A 24 -5.01 3.44 -9.83
CA GLU A 24 -3.87 4.17 -10.39
C GLU A 24 -3.31 3.45 -11.62
N HIS A 25 -3.12 2.13 -11.54
CA HIS A 25 -2.61 1.34 -12.66
C HIS A 25 -3.50 1.43 -13.91
N VAL A 26 -4.82 1.44 -13.73
CA VAL A 26 -5.80 1.54 -14.82
C VAL A 26 -5.91 2.95 -15.39
N PHE A 27 -5.83 3.98 -14.53
CA PHE A 27 -6.09 5.37 -14.92
C PHE A 27 -4.83 6.13 -15.36
N VAL A 28 -3.64 5.70 -14.97
CA VAL A 28 -2.37 6.29 -15.45
C VAL A 28 -2.15 5.91 -16.91
N LYS A 29 -2.00 6.93 -17.74
CA LYS A 29 -1.81 6.81 -19.20
C LYS A 29 -0.45 7.40 -19.60
N PRO A 30 0.13 7.01 -20.75
CA PRO A 30 1.37 7.61 -21.25
C PRO A 30 1.32 9.13 -21.38
N GLU A 31 0.13 9.67 -21.67
CA GLU A 31 -0.14 11.10 -21.75
C GLU A 31 -1.35 11.43 -20.88
N MET A 32 -1.22 12.43 -20.01
CA MET A 32 -2.26 12.83 -19.07
C MET A 32 -2.58 14.31 -19.19
N SER A 33 -3.87 14.64 -19.08
CA SER A 33 -4.31 16.02 -18.92
C SER A 33 -4.17 16.48 -17.46
N ASN A 34 -4.26 17.79 -17.24
CA ASN A 34 -4.36 18.35 -15.89
C ASN A 34 -5.57 17.81 -15.11
N ALA A 35 -6.67 17.48 -15.78
CA ALA A 35 -7.85 16.90 -15.15
C ALA A 35 -7.59 15.46 -14.69
N ASP A 36 -6.85 14.68 -15.48
CA ASP A 36 -6.47 13.32 -15.10
C ASP A 36 -5.51 13.31 -13.90
N LEU A 37 -4.52 14.23 -13.88
CA LEU A 37 -3.61 14.35 -12.72
C LEU A 37 -4.34 14.71 -11.43
N LYS A 38 -5.35 15.60 -11.48
CA LYS A 38 -6.17 15.92 -10.30
C LYS A 38 -6.89 14.69 -9.76
N LYS A 39 -7.40 13.82 -10.65
CA LYS A 39 -8.06 12.56 -10.26
C LYS A 39 -7.06 11.60 -9.63
N ILE A 40 -5.90 11.41 -10.26
CA ILE A 40 -4.83 10.55 -9.72
C ILE A 40 -4.37 11.05 -8.35
N LEU A 41 -4.16 12.35 -8.17
CA LEU A 41 -3.77 12.91 -6.87
C LEU A 41 -4.81 12.69 -5.77
N ALA A 42 -6.10 12.65 -6.11
CA ALA A 42 -7.14 12.30 -5.15
C ALA A 42 -7.09 10.82 -4.78
N ILE A 43 -6.82 9.93 -5.75
CA ILE A 43 -6.64 8.50 -5.52
C ILE A 43 -5.39 8.25 -4.66
N ASP A 44 -4.28 8.90 -5.00
CA ASP A 44 -2.98 8.83 -4.31
C ASP A 44 -3.09 9.30 -2.84
N LEU A 45 -3.91 10.32 -2.56
CA LEU A 45 -4.23 10.72 -1.20
C LEU A 45 -4.97 9.60 -0.42
N ILE A 46 -5.97 8.96 -1.04
CA ILE A 46 -6.70 7.85 -0.42
C ILE A 46 -5.77 6.65 -0.20
N TYR A 47 -4.89 6.37 -1.16
CA TYR A 47 -3.83 5.37 -1.03
C TYR A 47 -2.95 5.68 0.19
N GLY A 48 -2.40 6.89 0.29
CA GLY A 48 -1.56 7.31 1.42
C GLY A 48 -2.28 7.20 2.77
N LEU A 49 -3.54 7.61 2.84
CA LEU A 49 -4.36 7.44 4.05
C LEU A 49 -4.58 5.95 4.39
N SER A 50 -4.82 5.10 3.39
CA SER A 50 -4.98 3.66 3.59
C SER A 50 -3.71 3.01 4.12
N VAL A 51 -2.53 3.41 3.63
CA VAL A 51 -1.23 2.96 4.14
C VAL A 51 -1.09 3.31 5.63
N LEU A 52 -1.46 4.53 6.03
CA LEU A 52 -1.43 4.94 7.43
C LEU A 52 -2.38 4.12 8.30
N VAL A 53 -3.61 3.86 7.83
CA VAL A 53 -4.58 3.02 8.55
C VAL A 53 -4.07 1.59 8.72
N VAL A 54 -3.55 0.99 7.64
CA VAL A 54 -2.99 -0.38 7.68
C VAL A 54 -1.82 -0.45 8.65
N LEU A 55 -0.89 0.51 8.60
CA LEU A 55 0.25 0.56 9.49
C LEU A 55 -0.17 0.72 10.96
N ALA A 56 -1.02 1.71 11.27
CA ALA A 56 -1.46 1.98 12.63
C ALA A 56 -2.24 0.80 13.23
N ALA A 57 -3.16 0.22 12.47
CA ALA A 57 -3.91 -0.96 12.90
C ALA A 57 -3.00 -2.19 13.03
N GLY A 58 -2.01 -2.34 12.14
CA GLY A 58 -1.04 -3.44 12.16
C GLY A 58 -0.12 -3.38 13.39
N LEU A 59 0.36 -2.19 13.73
CA LEU A 59 1.13 -1.94 14.96
C LEU A 59 0.27 -2.17 16.21
N SER A 60 -0.99 -1.75 16.19
CA SER A 60 -1.94 -2.03 17.28
C SER A 60 -2.17 -3.53 17.47
N LEU A 61 -2.28 -4.30 16.37
CA LEU A 61 -2.38 -5.76 16.43
C LEU A 61 -1.09 -6.40 16.96
N TRP A 62 0.08 -5.86 16.62
CA TRP A 62 1.36 -6.39 17.08
C TRP A 62 1.59 -6.13 18.57
N PHE A 63 1.34 -4.90 19.03
CA PHE A 63 1.80 -4.46 20.36
C PHE A 63 0.71 -4.29 21.41
N LEU A 64 -0.57 -4.17 21.02
CA LEU A 64 -1.64 -3.78 21.95
C LEU A 64 -2.72 -4.85 22.11
N VAL A 65 -3.36 -5.27 21.01
CA VAL A 65 -4.64 -6.03 21.09
C VAL A 65 -4.64 -7.40 20.40
N GLY A 66 -3.60 -7.75 19.64
CA GLY A 66 -3.55 -9.00 18.88
C GLY A 66 -3.00 -10.19 19.65
N LYS A 67 -2.37 -11.14 18.94
CA LYS A 67 -1.66 -12.27 19.57
C LYS A 67 -0.51 -11.73 20.44
N PRO A 68 0.00 -12.52 21.41
CA PRO A 68 1.19 -12.13 22.17
C PRO A 68 2.30 -11.65 21.24
N SER A 69 2.92 -10.52 21.55
CA SER A 69 3.89 -9.86 20.65
C SER A 69 5.01 -10.80 20.19
N GLY A 70 5.43 -11.74 21.06
CA GLY A 70 6.37 -12.80 20.74
C GLY A 70 6.00 -13.61 19.51
N PHE A 71 4.71 -13.91 19.29
CA PHE A 71 4.23 -14.63 18.09
C PHE A 71 4.60 -13.91 16.79
N TYR A 72 4.55 -12.57 16.78
CA TYR A 72 4.90 -11.77 15.61
C TYR A 72 6.41 -11.54 15.54
N SER A 73 7.03 -11.16 16.67
CA SER A 73 8.43 -10.77 16.74
C SER A 73 9.40 -11.91 16.44
N SER A 74 9.06 -13.16 16.76
CA SER A 74 9.89 -14.32 16.41
C SER A 74 9.58 -14.92 15.04
N ASN A 75 8.53 -14.45 14.35
CA ASN A 75 8.10 -15.06 13.08
C ASN A 75 8.79 -14.38 11.87
N PRO A 76 9.69 -15.06 11.14
CA PRO A 76 10.36 -14.48 9.97
C PRO A 76 9.39 -14.16 8.83
N VAL A 77 8.31 -14.93 8.66
CA VAL A 77 7.26 -14.68 7.64
C VAL A 77 6.52 -13.37 7.95
N PHE A 78 6.31 -13.07 9.24
CA PHE A 78 5.75 -11.78 9.65
C PHE A 78 6.67 -10.62 9.24
N HIS A 79 7.98 -10.73 9.49
CA HIS A 79 8.95 -9.69 9.14
C HIS A 79 9.07 -9.48 7.63
N ILE A 80 9.04 -10.54 6.82
CA ILE A 80 9.00 -10.42 5.36
C ILE A 80 7.74 -9.68 4.92
N LYS A 81 6.57 -10.02 5.50
CA LYS A 81 5.31 -9.34 5.20
C LYS A 81 5.37 -7.84 5.51
N VAL A 82 5.89 -7.46 6.69
CA VAL A 82 6.06 -6.05 7.08
C VAL A 82 7.08 -5.37 6.17
N GLY A 83 8.20 -6.04 5.86
CA GLY A 83 9.22 -5.53 4.95
C GLY A 83 8.67 -5.24 3.56
N LEU A 84 7.87 -6.13 2.98
CA LEU A 84 7.20 -5.88 1.69
C LEU A 84 6.22 -4.71 1.79
N PHE A 85 5.45 -4.61 2.86
CA PHE A 85 4.53 -3.48 3.05
C PHE A 85 5.27 -2.13 3.10
N LEU A 86 6.39 -2.06 3.85
CA LEU A 86 7.23 -0.87 3.90
C LEU A 86 7.89 -0.57 2.56
N LEU A 87 8.35 -1.61 1.84
CA LEU A 87 8.94 -1.46 0.51
C LEU A 87 7.93 -0.89 -0.50
N ILE A 88 6.68 -1.34 -0.49
CA ILE A 88 5.60 -0.77 -1.30
C ILE A 88 5.43 0.73 -0.99
N GLY A 89 5.38 1.08 0.30
CA GLY A 89 5.33 2.49 0.72
C GLY A 89 6.50 3.31 0.18
N LEU A 90 7.73 2.79 0.22
CA LEU A 90 8.91 3.46 -0.33
C LEU A 90 8.88 3.59 -1.85
N LEU A 91 8.43 2.55 -2.57
CA LEU A 91 8.29 2.58 -4.03
C LEU A 91 7.29 3.65 -4.46
N SER A 92 6.17 3.78 -3.74
CA SER A 92 5.10 4.72 -4.07
C SER A 92 5.52 6.20 -4.01
N ILE A 93 6.62 6.51 -3.31
CA ILE A 93 7.20 7.86 -3.29
C ILE A 93 7.51 8.37 -4.70
N TYR A 94 8.00 7.49 -5.60
CA TYR A 94 8.37 7.92 -6.96
C TYR A 94 7.17 8.35 -7.81
N PRO A 95 6.11 7.54 -7.99
CA PRO A 95 4.87 7.96 -8.63
C PRO A 95 4.24 9.21 -7.98
N THR A 96 4.10 9.22 -6.65
CA THR A 96 3.51 10.34 -5.91
C THR A 96 4.26 11.65 -6.16
N ALA A 97 5.61 11.62 -6.09
CA ALA A 97 6.43 12.79 -6.36
C ALA A 97 6.28 13.29 -7.80
N PHE A 98 6.14 12.39 -8.77
CA PHE A 98 5.87 12.76 -10.16
C PHE A 98 4.51 13.46 -10.30
N PHE A 99 3.43 12.91 -9.72
CA PHE A 99 2.10 13.53 -9.80
C PHE A 99 2.07 14.90 -9.10
N LEU A 100 2.67 15.00 -7.92
CA LEU A 100 2.72 16.26 -7.16
C LEU A 100 3.53 17.34 -7.87
N LYS A 101 4.67 16.99 -8.47
CA LYS A 101 5.50 17.92 -9.25
C LYS A 101 4.73 18.49 -10.45
N ASN A 102 3.90 17.68 -11.10
CA ASN A 102 3.18 18.07 -12.30
C ASN A 102 1.77 18.67 -12.04
N ARG A 103 1.32 18.74 -10.78
CA ARG A 103 -0.04 19.18 -10.40
C ARG A 103 -0.43 20.61 -10.84
N LYS A 104 0.55 21.47 -11.10
CA LYS A 104 0.38 22.87 -11.55
C LYS A 104 1.04 23.13 -12.91
N SER A 105 1.24 22.09 -13.72
CA SER A 105 1.85 22.25 -15.03
C SER A 105 0.95 23.10 -15.94
N SER A 106 1.53 24.10 -16.60
CA SER A 106 0.84 24.90 -17.63
C SER A 106 0.70 24.14 -18.95
N ALA A 107 1.32 22.96 -19.09
CA ALA A 107 1.20 22.15 -20.29
C ALA A 107 -0.21 21.54 -20.40
N SER A 108 -0.76 21.50 -21.62
CA SER A 108 -2.04 20.85 -21.91
C SER A 108 -1.96 19.33 -21.77
N VAL A 109 -0.79 18.75 -22.04
CA VAL A 109 -0.49 17.31 -21.99
C VAL A 109 0.81 17.10 -21.23
N ILE A 110 0.81 16.10 -20.35
CA ILE A 110 1.94 15.73 -19.50
C ILE A 110 2.31 14.28 -19.83
N ALA A 111 3.51 14.09 -20.35
CA ALA A 111 4.04 12.77 -20.66
C ALA A 111 4.45 12.05 -19.37
N VAL A 112 3.93 10.84 -19.16
CA VAL A 112 4.22 10.01 -17.99
C VAL A 112 5.39 9.07 -18.31
N PRO A 113 6.49 9.13 -17.54
CA PRO A 113 7.59 8.20 -17.71
C PRO A 113 7.13 6.75 -17.53
N LYS A 114 7.62 5.83 -18.37
CA LYS A 114 7.35 4.38 -18.23
C LYS A 114 7.72 3.84 -16.85
N ALA A 115 8.71 4.46 -16.20
CA ALA A 115 9.09 4.14 -14.83
C ALA A 115 7.91 4.28 -13.85
N VAL A 116 7.10 5.33 -13.93
CA VAL A 116 5.94 5.52 -13.03
C VAL A 116 5.00 4.31 -13.08
N VAL A 117 4.66 3.86 -14.29
CA VAL A 117 3.80 2.69 -14.49
C VAL A 117 4.46 1.41 -13.98
N MET A 118 5.78 1.27 -14.13
CA MET A 118 6.51 0.11 -13.64
C MET A 118 6.57 0.05 -12.11
N PHE A 119 6.74 1.19 -11.43
CA PHE A 119 6.69 1.25 -9.96
C PHE A 119 5.32 0.78 -9.45
N ILE A 120 4.22 1.30 -10.00
CA ILE A 120 2.85 0.87 -9.64
C ILE A 120 2.66 -0.64 -9.87
N ARG A 121 3.20 -1.20 -10.97
CA ARG A 121 3.13 -2.65 -11.24
C ARG A 121 3.92 -3.48 -10.25
N VAL A 122 5.11 -3.03 -9.84
CA VAL A 122 5.93 -3.71 -8.84
C VAL A 122 5.26 -3.65 -7.47
N GLU A 123 4.64 -2.51 -7.13
CA GLU A 123 3.84 -2.36 -5.91
C GLU A 123 2.67 -3.35 -5.88
N LEU A 124 1.91 -3.45 -6.98
CA LEU A 124 0.83 -4.44 -7.11
C LEU A 124 1.33 -5.87 -6.97
N LEU A 125 2.46 -6.22 -7.59
CA LEU A 125 3.06 -7.54 -7.47
C LEU A 125 3.38 -7.89 -6.01
N PHE A 126 4.05 -6.99 -5.30
CA PHE A 126 4.37 -7.19 -3.88
C PHE A 126 3.12 -7.21 -3.02
N LEU A 127 2.11 -6.40 -3.34
CA LEU A 127 0.86 -6.37 -2.59
C LEU A 127 0.11 -7.70 -2.68
N VAL A 128 0.14 -8.39 -3.83
CA VAL A 128 -0.47 -9.73 -3.98
C VAL A 128 0.21 -10.78 -3.08
N LEU A 129 1.50 -10.61 -2.78
CA LEU A 129 2.23 -11.54 -1.90
C LEU A 129 1.87 -11.34 -0.42
N ILE A 130 1.48 -10.13 0.00
CA ILE A 130 1.20 -9.80 1.40
C ILE A 130 0.07 -10.68 2.01
N PRO A 131 -1.10 -10.88 1.36
CA PRO A 131 -2.13 -11.78 1.85
C PRO A 131 -1.66 -13.22 2.02
N LEU A 132 -0.88 -13.75 1.08
CA LEU A 132 -0.30 -15.10 1.18
C LEU A 132 0.59 -15.22 2.43
N LEU A 133 1.50 -14.27 2.62
CA LEU A 133 2.36 -14.23 3.80
C LEU A 133 1.55 -14.07 5.10
N ALA A 134 0.46 -13.32 5.07
CA ALA A 134 -0.44 -13.19 6.21
C ALA A 134 -1.10 -14.53 6.59
N VAL A 135 -1.55 -15.31 5.61
CA VAL A 135 -2.11 -16.66 5.82
C VAL A 135 -1.07 -17.62 6.38
N LEU A 136 0.12 -17.67 5.78
CA LEU A 136 1.23 -18.52 6.23
C LEU A 136 1.63 -18.17 7.68
N MET A 137 1.85 -16.90 7.96
CA MET A 137 2.17 -16.42 9.31
C MET A 137 1.06 -16.77 10.31
N ALA A 138 -0.22 -16.62 9.95
CA ALA A 138 -1.34 -16.93 10.85
C ALA A 138 -1.39 -18.41 11.27
N GLN A 139 -0.95 -19.31 10.38
CA GLN A 139 -0.83 -20.76 10.61
C GLN A 139 0.47 -21.15 11.35
N GLY A 140 1.34 -20.18 11.68
CA GLY A 140 2.56 -20.42 12.44
C GLY A 140 3.78 -20.83 11.61
N TYR A 141 3.71 -20.79 10.27
CA TYR A 141 4.89 -21.04 9.44
C TYR A 141 6.03 -20.09 9.82
N GLY A 142 7.26 -20.63 9.91
CA GLY A 142 8.46 -19.91 10.32
C GLY A 142 8.72 -19.91 11.84
N LEU A 143 7.80 -20.41 12.65
CA LEU A 143 7.99 -20.67 14.07
C LEU A 143 8.27 -22.16 14.26
N THR A 144 9.54 -22.52 14.32
CA THR A 144 10.02 -23.86 14.73
C THR A 144 10.53 -23.81 16.15
#